data_AF-A0A953GPV5-F1
#
_entry.id   AF-A0A953GPV5-F1
#
_cell.length_a   1.000
_cell.length_b   1.000
_cell.length_c   1.000
_cell.angle_alpha   90.00
_cell.angle_beta   90.00
_cell.angle_gamma   90.00
#
_symmetry.space_group_name_H-M   'P 1'
#
loop_
_entity.id
_entity.type
_entity.pdbx_description
1 polymer ?
#
loop_
_entity_poly.entity_id
_entity_poly.type
_entity_poly.pdbx_seq_one_letter_code
_entity_poly.pdbx_strand_id
1 'polypeptide(L)'
;MKKIIALGIWMLAALHLPAQDVQTRQDAPQNVQHEKLTAEQRAIRKFRQMHSAISLDEAQAAKARQILLEFEQNKEAVFAQFTGPARKTKMQALRNERDTRLTDVMGKEKFDAWEKIRKAKAEEHKAAVKQKNQSELPKEE
;
A
#
# COMPACT_ATOMS: atom_id res chain seq x y z
N MET A 1 15.67 52.73 14.50
CA MET A 1 16.77 53.59 14.03
C MET A 1 17.56 52.84 12.97
N LYS A 2 17.96 53.55 11.90
CA LYS A 2 19.05 53.28 10.94
C LYS A 2 18.97 52.01 10.07
N LYS A 3 18.49 52.22 8.84
CA LYS A 3 19.01 51.57 7.62
C LYS A 3 20.48 51.96 7.43
N ILE A 4 21.26 51.16 6.70
CA ILE A 4 22.34 51.52 5.72
C ILE A 4 23.24 50.27 5.50
N ILE A 5 23.21 49.63 4.31
CA ILE A 5 24.19 49.72 3.17
C ILE A 5 25.44 48.85 3.45
N ALA A 6 26.10 48.16 2.53
CA ALA A 6 25.91 47.72 1.15
C ALA A 6 27.17 46.93 0.73
N LEU A 7 27.11 46.33 -0.46
CA LEU A 7 28.19 46.15 -1.45
C LEU A 7 29.49 45.38 -1.11
N GLY A 8 29.87 44.51 -2.06
CA GLY A 8 31.23 44.04 -2.30
C GLY A 8 31.25 42.60 -2.83
N ILE A 9 31.03 42.33 -4.12
CA ILE A 9 31.98 42.37 -5.27
C ILE A 9 33.18 41.42 -5.11
N TRP A 10 33.15 40.40 -5.99
CA TRP A 10 34.24 39.67 -6.66
C TRP A 10 35.17 38.77 -5.82
N MET A 11 35.24 37.50 -6.21
CA MET A 11 36.41 37.03 -6.94
C MET A 11 36.17 35.73 -7.71
N LEU A 12 36.57 35.78 -8.97
CA LEU A 12 36.79 34.67 -9.88
C LEU A 12 37.94 33.80 -9.31
N ALA A 13 37.72 32.50 -9.13
CA ALA A 13 38.79 31.52 -9.00
C ALA A 13 38.44 30.31 -9.85
N ALA A 14 39.04 30.27 -11.04
CA ALA A 14 39.04 29.11 -11.92
C ALA A 14 39.82 27.96 -11.26
N LEU A 15 39.14 26.86 -10.99
CA LEU A 15 39.77 25.58 -10.65
C LEU A 15 39.27 24.54 -11.65
N HIS A 16 40.15 24.24 -12.61
CA HIS A 16 40.37 22.97 -13.29
C HIS A 16 39.21 21.95 -13.23
N LEU A 17 38.48 21.84 -14.35
CA LEU A 17 37.71 20.64 -14.67
C LEU A 17 38.67 19.45 -14.88
N PRO A 18 38.56 18.36 -14.13
CA PRO A 18 38.90 17.06 -14.69
C PRO A 18 37.78 16.68 -15.68
N ALA A 19 38.19 16.36 -16.90
CA ALA A 19 37.34 15.75 -17.92
C ALA A 19 36.55 14.60 -17.28
N GLN A 20 35.23 14.67 -17.37
CA GLN A 20 34.36 13.57 -16.97
C GLN A 20 34.62 12.45 -17.97
N ASP A 21 35.36 11.44 -17.51
CA ASP A 21 35.37 10.12 -18.09
C ASP A 21 33.90 9.69 -18.20
N VAL A 22 33.39 9.65 -19.43
CA VAL A 22 32.08 9.09 -19.74
C VAL A 22 32.22 7.58 -19.58
N GLN A 23 32.24 7.14 -18.33
CA GLN A 23 31.82 5.80 -18.00
C GLN A 23 30.33 5.76 -18.32
N THR A 24 30.03 5.26 -19.52
CA THR A 24 28.77 4.62 -19.84
C THR A 24 28.49 3.58 -18.75
N ARG A 25 27.88 4.03 -17.67
CA ARG A 25 27.21 3.17 -16.71
C ARG A 25 26.08 2.56 -17.52
N GLN A 26 26.30 1.34 -18.01
CA GLN A 26 25.22 0.47 -18.39
C GLN A 26 24.31 0.41 -17.17
N ASP A 27 23.20 1.14 -17.23
CA ASP A 27 22.12 1.03 -16.27
C ASP A 27 21.61 -0.40 -16.35
N ALA A 28 22.22 -1.27 -15.56
CA ALA A 28 21.61 -2.53 -15.16
C ALA A 28 20.19 -2.17 -14.70
N PRO A 29 19.14 -2.90 -15.14
CA PRO A 29 17.79 -2.60 -14.74
C PRO A 29 17.77 -2.54 -13.21
N GLN A 30 17.52 -1.36 -12.66
CA GLN A 30 17.34 -1.18 -11.23
C GLN A 30 16.20 -2.10 -10.84
N ASN A 31 16.55 -3.25 -10.26
CA ASN A 31 15.62 -4.12 -9.58
C ASN A 31 15.17 -3.35 -8.35
N VAL A 32 14.18 -2.46 -8.53
CA VAL A 32 13.49 -1.80 -7.44
C VAL A 32 12.77 -2.92 -6.71
N GLN A 33 13.45 -3.51 -5.73
CA GLN A 33 12.81 -4.38 -4.76
C GLN A 33 11.77 -3.52 -4.06
N HIS A 34 10.52 -3.61 -4.51
CA HIS A 34 9.41 -2.98 -3.81
C HIS A 34 9.39 -3.56 -2.40
N GLU A 35 9.80 -2.74 -1.43
CA GLU A 35 9.85 -3.12 -0.03
C GLU A 35 8.46 -3.65 0.36
N LYS A 36 8.41 -4.90 0.83
CA LYS A 36 7.13 -5.52 1.18
C LYS A 36 6.57 -4.79 2.38
N LEU A 37 5.39 -4.21 2.22
CA LEU A 37 4.69 -3.52 3.31
C LEU A 37 4.55 -4.45 4.53
N THR A 38 4.86 -3.90 5.71
CA THR A 38 4.68 -4.58 7.00
C THR A 38 3.20 -4.84 7.28
N ALA A 39 2.89 -5.76 8.21
CA ALA A 39 1.52 -5.99 8.67
C ALA A 39 0.82 -4.68 9.10
N GLU A 40 1.53 -3.82 9.82
CA GLU A 40 1.02 -2.55 10.30
C GLU A 40 0.73 -1.57 9.16
N GLN A 41 1.65 -1.41 8.22
CA GLN A 41 1.42 -0.56 7.04
C GLN A 41 0.23 -1.05 6.21
N ARG A 42 0.07 -2.37 6.09
CA ARG A 42 -1.09 -2.97 5.41
C ARG A 42 -2.39 -2.73 6.18
N ALA A 43 -2.37 -2.84 7.50
CA ALA A 43 -3.51 -2.54 8.36
C ALA A 43 -3.92 -1.07 8.28
N ILE A 44 -2.96 -0.14 8.35
CA ILE A 44 -3.19 1.30 8.18
C ILE A 44 -3.81 1.59 6.82
N ARG A 45 -3.28 1.00 5.73
CA ARG A 45 -3.83 1.18 4.38
C ARG A 45 -5.28 0.73 4.30
N LYS A 46 -5.59 -0.45 4.85
CA LYS A 46 -6.97 -0.98 4.90
C LYS A 46 -7.88 -0.10 5.75
N PHE A 47 -7.41 0.35 6.89
CA PHE A 47 -8.15 1.23 7.77
C PHE A 47 -8.48 2.55 7.07
N ARG A 48 -7.52 3.18 6.39
CA ARG A 48 -7.76 4.42 5.62
C ARG A 48 -8.84 4.21 4.55
N GLN A 49 -8.79 3.08 3.83
CA GLN A 49 -9.81 2.76 2.81
C GLN A 49 -11.20 2.57 3.42
N MET A 50 -11.29 1.90 4.57
CA MET A 50 -12.54 1.73 5.30
C MET A 50 -13.05 3.06 5.84
N HIS A 51 -12.20 3.85 6.49
CA HIS A 51 -12.57 5.12 7.09
C HIS A 51 -12.90 6.21 6.05
N SER A 52 -12.35 6.13 4.84
CA SER A 52 -12.78 7.00 3.73
C SER A 52 -14.15 6.64 3.17
N ALA A 53 -14.61 5.42 3.41
CA ALA A 53 -15.86 4.87 2.89
C ALA A 53 -17.01 4.98 3.89
N ILE A 54 -16.71 4.87 5.18
CA ILE A 54 -17.68 4.90 6.26
C ILE A 54 -17.18 5.78 7.39
N SER A 55 -18.08 6.58 7.95
CA SER A 55 -17.80 7.37 9.16
C SER A 55 -17.87 6.47 10.39
N LEU A 56 -16.76 6.38 11.12
CA LEU A 56 -16.67 5.71 12.41
C LEU A 56 -16.42 6.78 13.48
N ASP A 57 -17.04 6.62 14.66
CA ASP A 57 -16.61 7.39 15.81
C ASP A 57 -15.21 6.97 16.28
N GLU A 58 -14.62 7.74 17.19
CA GLU A 58 -13.25 7.51 17.64
C GLU A 58 -13.05 6.13 18.29
N ALA A 59 -14.02 5.69 19.10
CA ALA A 59 -13.96 4.40 19.77
C ALA A 59 -14.10 3.23 18.78
N GLN A 60 -15.01 3.34 17.81
CA GLN A 60 -15.17 2.40 16.71
C GLN A 60 -13.90 2.34 15.84
N ALA A 61 -13.34 3.50 15.49
CA ALA A 61 -12.14 3.62 14.69
C ALA A 61 -10.91 3.00 15.39
N ALA A 62 -10.76 3.19 16.70
CA ALA A 62 -9.68 2.57 17.47
C ALA A 62 -9.79 1.03 17.45
N LYS A 63 -10.97 0.48 17.76
CA LYS A 63 -11.22 -0.97 17.73
C LYS A 63 -11.04 -1.56 16.34
N ALA A 64 -11.54 -0.87 15.30
CA ALA A 64 -11.41 -1.34 13.93
C ALA A 64 -9.95 -1.34 13.43
N ARG A 65 -9.13 -0.37 13.84
CA ARG A 65 -7.68 -0.38 13.59
C ARG A 65 -7.00 -1.60 14.20
N GLN A 66 -7.32 -1.89 15.45
CA GLN A 66 -6.77 -3.05 16.15
C GLN A 66 -7.16 -4.37 15.47
N ILE A 67 -8.45 -4.55 15.13
CA ILE A 67 -8.93 -5.75 14.42
C ILE A 67 -8.20 -5.95 13.09
N LEU A 68 -7.97 -4.86 12.34
CA LEU A 68 -7.26 -4.93 11.07
C LEU A 68 -5.77 -5.26 11.23
N LEU A 69 -5.12 -4.78 12.30
CA LEU A 69 -3.73 -5.12 12.62
C LEU A 69 -3.59 -6.59 12.97
N GLU A 70 -4.42 -7.09 13.88
CA GLU A 70 -4.42 -8.50 14.29
C GLU A 70 -4.69 -9.42 13.09
N PHE A 71 -5.62 -9.04 12.21
CA PHE A 71 -5.85 -9.78 10.96
C PHE A 71 -4.59 -9.86 10.08
N GLU A 72 -3.85 -8.76 9.92
CA GLU A 72 -2.65 -8.75 9.07
C GLU A 72 -1.50 -9.57 9.68
N GLN A 73 -1.31 -9.50 11.00
CA GLN A 73 -0.33 -10.32 11.72
C GLN A 73 -0.68 -11.82 11.64
N ASN A 74 -1.94 -12.17 11.94
CA ASN A 74 -2.41 -13.55 11.86
C ASN A 74 -2.37 -14.07 10.42
N LYS A 75 -2.57 -13.20 9.44
CA LYS A 75 -2.44 -13.58 8.04
C LYS A 75 -1.00 -14.01 7.74
N GLU A 76 0.00 -13.23 8.14
CA GLU A 76 1.41 -13.61 7.96
C GLU A 76 1.71 -14.97 8.62
N ALA A 77 1.22 -15.19 9.85
CA ALA A 77 1.36 -16.47 10.54
C ALA A 77 0.72 -17.62 9.76
N VAL A 78 -0.49 -17.44 9.21
CA VAL A 78 -1.16 -18.47 8.40
C VAL A 78 -0.37 -18.78 7.12
N PHE A 79 0.20 -17.76 6.47
CA PHE A 79 1.03 -17.96 5.27
C PHE A 79 2.35 -18.68 5.58
N ALA A 80 2.94 -18.42 6.74
CA ALA A 80 4.16 -19.09 7.21
C ALA A 80 3.92 -20.55 7.61
N GLN A 81 2.80 -20.84 8.28
CA GLN A 81 2.54 -22.15 8.89
C GLN A 81 1.81 -23.14 7.98
N PHE A 82 0.96 -22.66 7.07
CA PHE A 82 0.10 -23.53 6.26
C PHE A 82 0.39 -23.34 4.78
N THR A 83 0.17 -24.39 3.99
CA THR A 83 0.24 -24.38 2.52
C THR A 83 -1.02 -25.02 1.92
N GLY A 84 -1.18 -24.93 0.60
CA GLY A 84 -2.22 -25.66 -0.14
C GLY A 84 -3.65 -25.41 0.36
N PRO A 85 -4.51 -26.45 0.37
CA PRO A 85 -5.90 -26.35 0.83
C PRO A 85 -6.03 -25.90 2.29
N ALA A 86 -5.15 -26.36 3.19
CA ALA A 86 -5.18 -25.99 4.61
C ALA A 86 -5.01 -24.48 4.80
N ARG A 87 -4.10 -23.84 4.04
CA ARG A 87 -3.94 -22.38 4.04
C ARG A 87 -5.23 -21.69 3.63
N LYS A 88 -5.91 -22.18 2.59
CA LYS A 88 -7.18 -21.59 2.12
C LYS A 88 -8.23 -21.65 3.22
N THR A 89 -8.40 -22.79 3.88
CA THR A 89 -9.35 -22.97 4.97
C THR A 89 -9.05 -22.05 6.16
N LYS A 90 -7.79 -22.01 6.62
CA LYS A 90 -7.38 -21.13 7.73
C LYS A 90 -7.54 -19.66 7.38
N MET A 91 -7.23 -19.27 6.15
CA MET A 91 -7.43 -17.91 5.68
C MET A 91 -8.89 -17.52 5.58
N GLN A 92 -9.77 -18.45 5.19
CA GLN A 92 -11.21 -18.20 5.17
C GLN A 92 -11.75 -18.00 6.59
N ALA A 93 -11.36 -18.86 7.53
CA ALA A 93 -11.74 -18.70 8.94
C ALA A 93 -11.29 -17.35 9.50
N LEU A 94 -10.03 -16.96 9.25
CA LEU A 94 -9.49 -15.67 9.70
C LEU A 94 -10.23 -14.47 9.08
N ARG A 95 -10.66 -14.57 7.83
CA ARG A 95 -11.47 -13.52 7.18
C ARG A 95 -12.86 -13.42 7.81
N ASN A 96 -13.50 -14.55 8.07
CA ASN A 96 -14.82 -14.59 8.69
C ASN A 96 -14.76 -13.99 10.10
N GLU A 97 -13.76 -14.37 10.91
CA GLU A 97 -13.56 -13.82 12.25
C GLU A 97 -13.40 -12.29 12.22
N ARG A 98 -12.54 -11.77 11.34
CA ARG A 98 -12.39 -10.32 11.15
C ARG A 98 -13.73 -9.69 10.77
N ASP A 99 -14.46 -10.28 9.85
CA ASP A 99 -15.72 -9.72 9.34
C ASP A 99 -16.80 -9.68 10.41
N THR A 100 -16.92 -10.72 11.24
CA THR A 100 -17.77 -10.73 12.44
C THR A 100 -17.36 -9.61 13.41
N ARG A 101 -16.08 -9.55 13.81
CA ARG A 101 -15.61 -8.54 14.78
C ARG A 101 -15.79 -7.11 14.27
N LEU A 102 -15.58 -6.87 12.98
CA LEU A 102 -15.83 -5.56 12.38
C LEU A 102 -17.32 -5.23 12.39
N THR A 103 -18.19 -6.18 12.04
CA THR A 103 -19.65 -6.01 12.11
C THR A 103 -20.10 -5.66 13.51
N ASP A 104 -19.57 -6.33 14.54
CA ASP A 104 -19.90 -6.05 15.95
C ASP A 104 -19.48 -4.64 16.38
N VAL A 105 -18.35 -4.13 15.86
CA VAL A 105 -17.83 -2.80 16.21
C VAL A 105 -18.57 -1.67 15.50
N MET A 106 -18.76 -1.79 14.18
CA MET A 106 -19.31 -0.68 13.37
C MET A 106 -20.82 -0.78 13.13
N GLY A 107 -21.41 -1.94 13.42
CA GLY A 107 -22.80 -2.27 13.09
C GLY A 107 -22.96 -2.78 11.66
N LYS A 108 -24.04 -3.52 11.42
CA LYS A 108 -24.33 -4.17 10.15
C LYS A 108 -24.41 -3.19 8.97
N GLU A 109 -25.06 -2.05 9.15
CA GLU A 109 -25.25 -1.06 8.08
C GLU A 109 -23.91 -0.53 7.53
N LYS A 110 -23.03 -0.09 8.42
CA LYS A 110 -21.69 0.40 8.04
C LYS A 110 -20.83 -0.72 7.47
N PHE A 111 -20.94 -1.92 8.02
CA PHE A 111 -20.22 -3.08 7.52
C PHE A 111 -20.65 -3.43 6.08
N ASP A 112 -21.95 -3.48 5.80
CA ASP A 112 -22.48 -3.76 4.46
C ASP A 112 -22.03 -2.69 3.44
N ALA A 113 -22.01 -1.41 3.84
CA ALA A 113 -21.51 -0.32 3.01
C ALA A 113 -20.02 -0.50 2.66
N TRP A 114 -19.19 -0.84 3.65
CA TRP A 114 -17.78 -1.14 3.44
C TRP A 114 -17.59 -2.40 2.57
N GLU A 115 -18.41 -3.44 2.77
CA GLU A 115 -18.33 -4.69 2.02
C GLU A 115 -18.60 -4.48 0.53
N LYS A 116 -19.61 -3.66 0.19
CA LYS A 116 -19.92 -3.28 -1.20
C LYS A 116 -18.71 -2.65 -1.89
N ILE A 117 -18.04 -1.72 -1.23
CA ILE A 117 -16.85 -1.04 -1.77
C ILE A 117 -15.68 -2.01 -1.94
N ARG A 118 -15.49 -2.92 -0.97
CA ARG A 118 -14.46 -3.96 -1.06
C ARG A 118 -14.71 -4.89 -2.25
N LYS A 119 -15.97 -5.29 -2.49
CA LYS A 119 -16.37 -6.11 -3.64
C LYS A 119 -16.16 -5.36 -4.96
N ALA A 120 -16.58 -4.10 -5.06
CA ALA A 120 -16.37 -3.27 -6.24
C ALA A 120 -14.88 -3.17 -6.62
N LYS A 121 -14.01 -2.86 -5.64
CA LYS A 121 -12.55 -2.81 -5.87
C LYS A 121 -11.94 -4.15 -6.27
N ALA A 122 -12.48 -5.25 -5.76
CA ALA A 122 -12.02 -6.59 -6.14
C ALA A 122 -12.37 -6.90 -7.60
N GLU A 123 -13.57 -6.55 -8.05
CA GLU A 123 -13.99 -6.71 -9.44
C GLU A 123 -13.23 -5.77 -10.39
N GLU A 124 -13.01 -4.51 -10.01
CA GLU A 124 -12.16 -3.57 -10.76
C GLU A 124 -10.75 -4.12 -10.96
N HIS A 125 -10.13 -4.67 -9.91
CA HIS A 125 -8.81 -5.27 -10.00
C HIS A 125 -8.80 -6.50 -10.92
N LYS A 126 -9.82 -7.35 -10.83
CA LYS A 126 -9.97 -8.53 -11.70
C LYS A 126 -10.14 -8.14 -13.17
N ALA A 127 -10.92 -7.11 -13.46
CA ALA A 127 -11.10 -6.57 -14.80
C ALA A 127 -9.79 -6.01 -15.37
N ALA A 128 -9.05 -5.22 -14.57
CA ALA A 128 -7.76 -4.65 -14.97
C ALA A 128 -6.70 -5.73 -15.29
N VAL A 129 -6.62 -6.78 -14.46
CA VAL A 129 -5.70 -7.92 -14.71
C VAL A 129 -6.10 -8.66 -16.00
N LYS A 130 -7.40 -8.85 -16.25
CA LYS A 130 -7.87 -9.50 -17.49
C LYS A 130 -7.52 -8.66 -18.73
N GLN A 131 -7.71 -7.35 -18.69
CA GLN A 131 -7.35 -6.45 -19.80
C GLN A 131 -5.85 -6.48 -20.09
N LYS A 132 -5.01 -6.40 -19.05
CA LYS A 132 -3.55 -6.45 -19.21
C LYS A 132 -3.09 -7.77 -19.88
N ASN A 133 -3.64 -8.90 -19.44
CA ASN A 133 -3.30 -10.19 -20.02
C ASN A 133 -3.82 -10.37 -21.47
N GLN A 134 -4.88 -9.65 -21.86
CA GLN A 134 -5.39 -9.66 -23.24
C GLN A 134 -4.60 -8.73 -24.17
N SER A 135 -4.04 -7.62 -23.66
CA SER A 135 -3.18 -6.71 -24.43
C SER A 135 -1.75 -7.23 -24.66
N GLU A 136 -1.32 -8.25 -23.91
CA GLU A 136 0.02 -8.88 -24.01
C GLU A 136 0.04 -10.13 -24.92
N LEU A 137 -1.07 -10.48 -25.58
CA LEU A 137 -1.07 -11.50 -26.63
C LEU A 137 -0.35 -10.93 -27.87
N PRO A 138 0.67 -11.63 -28.43
CA PRO A 138 1.31 -11.18 -29.65
C PRO A 138 0.26 -11.10 -30.75
N LYS A 139 0.23 -9.97 -31.47
CA LYS A 139 -0.47 -9.90 -32.75
C LYS A 139 0.27 -10.87 -33.66
N GLU A 140 -0.34 -12.03 -33.93
CA GLU A 140 0.10 -12.88 -35.03
C GLU A 140 -0.09 -12.07 -36.32
N GLU A 141 1.02 -11.64 -36.90
CA GLU A 141 1.13 -11.17 -38.30
C GLU A 141 1.22 -12.37 -39.24
#